data_AF-A0A961MW57-F1
#
_entry.id   AF-A0A961MW57-F1
#
_cell.length_a   1.000
_cell.length_b   1.000
_cell.length_c   1.000
_cell.angle_alpha   90.00
_cell.angle_beta   90.00
_cell.angle_gamma   90.00
#
_symmetry.space_group_name_H-M   'P 1'
#
loop_
_entity.id
_entity.type
_entity.pdbx_description
1 polymer ?
#
loop_
_entity_poly.entity_id
_entity_poly.type
_entity_poly.pdbx_seq_one_letter_code
_entity_poly.pdbx_strand_id
1 'polypeptide(L)'
;MTRQPAPDLSPVLSDTVRKTTCYMCACRCGINVHMKGETVAYIEGNRDHPVNKGVLCAKGSAGIMQHLSPARLRKPLKRVGPRGSGEF
;
A
#
# COMPACT_ATOMS: atom_id res chain seq x y z
N MET A 1 -9.66 23.65 33.87
CA MET A 1 -9.36 22.46 33.03
C MET A 1 -9.92 22.72 31.65
N THR A 2 -9.07 23.01 30.67
CA THR A 2 -9.48 23.24 29.28
C THR A 2 -10.04 21.94 28.70
N ARG A 3 -11.29 21.98 28.23
CA ARG A 3 -11.97 20.82 27.63
C ARG A 3 -11.20 20.44 26.36
N GLN A 4 -10.62 19.25 26.32
CA GLN A 4 -9.88 18.78 25.16
C GLN A 4 -10.87 18.65 23.97
N PRO A 5 -10.54 19.18 22.78
CA PRO A 5 -11.42 19.06 21.63
C PRO A 5 -11.68 17.59 21.32
N ALA A 6 -12.94 17.25 21.04
CA ALA A 6 -13.32 15.88 20.71
C ALA A 6 -12.63 15.45 19.41
N PRO A 7 -11.89 14.33 19.41
CA PRO A 7 -11.23 13.86 18.19
C PRO A 7 -12.26 13.32 17.21
N ASP A 8 -12.07 13.61 15.92
CA ASP A 8 -12.77 12.92 14.85
C ASP A 8 -12.24 11.48 14.77
N LEU A 9 -13.09 10.52 15.15
CA LEU A 9 -12.74 9.11 15.22
C LEU A 9 -12.83 8.42 13.85
N SER A 10 -13.39 9.07 12.82
CA SER A 10 -13.63 8.46 11.51
C SER A 10 -13.57 9.49 10.37
N PRO A 11 -12.42 10.14 10.17
CA PRO A 11 -12.25 11.08 9.08
C PRO A 11 -12.33 10.37 7.72
N VAL A 12 -12.75 11.09 6.70
CA VAL A 12 -12.69 10.60 5.32
C VAL A 12 -11.21 10.46 4.92
N LEU A 13 -10.76 9.21 4.74
CA LEU A 13 -9.36 8.89 4.47
C LEU A 13 -8.97 8.98 2.98
N SER A 14 -9.95 8.94 2.06
CA SER A 14 -9.70 8.78 0.62
C SER A 14 -10.84 9.27 -0.26
N ASP A 15 -10.49 9.70 -1.47
CA ASP A 15 -11.43 10.19 -2.49
C ASP A 15 -12.06 9.03 -3.26
N THR A 16 -11.29 7.96 -3.52
CA THR A 16 -11.77 6.78 -4.25
C THR A 16 -11.20 5.49 -3.67
N VAL A 17 -11.93 4.39 -3.85
CA VAL A 17 -11.49 3.04 -3.48
C VAL A 17 -11.36 2.19 -4.73
N ARG A 18 -10.18 1.59 -4.94
CA ARG A 18 -9.89 0.70 -6.06
C ARG A 18 -9.73 -0.73 -5.55
N LYS A 19 -10.42 -1.69 -6.16
CA LYS A 19 -10.32 -3.11 -5.81
C LYS A 19 -9.22 -3.76 -6.65
N THR A 20 -8.30 -4.48 -6.01
CA THR A 20 -7.22 -5.21 -6.70
C THR A 20 -6.75 -6.41 -5.87
N THR A 21 -5.72 -7.10 -6.35
CA THR A 21 -5.15 -8.30 -5.74
C THR A 21 -3.79 -8.00 -5.11
N CYS A 22 -3.58 -8.47 -3.88
CA CYS A 22 -2.31 -8.35 -3.17
C CYS A 22 -1.26 -9.33 -3.73
N TYR A 23 -0.06 -8.81 -4.04
CA TYR A 23 1.07 -9.59 -4.57
C TYR A 23 2.21 -9.82 -3.57
N MET A 24 2.00 -9.53 -2.28
CA MET A 24 3.03 -9.68 -1.24
C MET A 24 3.36 -11.15 -0.90
N CYS A 25 2.50 -12.10 -1.28
CA CYS A 25 2.73 -13.53 -1.18
C CYS A 25 1.87 -14.30 -2.20
N ALA A 26 2.03 -15.62 -2.24
CA ALA A 26 1.29 -16.49 -3.15
C ALA A 26 -0.23 -16.59 -2.87
N CYS A 27 -0.72 -16.14 -1.71
CA CYS A 27 -2.13 -16.26 -1.34
C CYS A 27 -3.08 -15.40 -2.19
N ARG A 28 -2.58 -14.32 -2.81
CA ARG A 28 -3.37 -13.44 -3.70
C ARG A 28 -4.69 -12.95 -3.07
N CYS A 29 -4.61 -12.40 -1.86
CA CYS A 29 -5.76 -11.81 -1.17
C CYS A 29 -6.34 -10.63 -1.96
N GLY A 30 -7.66 -10.45 -1.93
CA GLY A 30 -8.29 -9.24 -2.48
C GLY A 30 -8.19 -8.08 -1.50
N ILE A 31 -7.91 -6.89 -2.03
CA ILE A 31 -7.70 -5.67 -1.25
C ILE A 31 -8.50 -4.50 -1.81
N ASN A 32 -8.91 -3.62 -0.90
CA ASN A 32 -9.40 -2.28 -1.20
C ASN A 32 -8.23 -1.30 -1.01
N VAL A 33 -7.93 -0.54 -2.05
CA VAL A 33 -6.88 0.48 -2.04
C VAL A 33 -7.54 1.84 -2.01
N HIS A 34 -7.37 2.54 -0.89
CA HIS A 34 -7.88 3.87 -0.65
C HIS A 34 -6.93 4.90 -1.28
N MET A 35 -7.42 5.66 -2.26
CA MET A 35 -6.65 6.62 -3.03
C MET A 35 -6.97 8.04 -2.58
N LYS A 36 -5.93 8.86 -2.40
CA LYS A 36 -6.04 10.31 -2.23
C LYS A 36 -5.32 10.98 -3.39
N GLY A 37 -6.09 11.49 -4.34
CA GLY A 37 -5.61 11.81 -5.69
C GLY A 37 -4.89 10.61 -6.33
N GLU A 38 -3.61 10.79 -6.66
CA GLU A 38 -2.76 9.76 -7.29
C GLU A 38 -1.95 8.92 -6.29
N THR A 39 -2.06 9.19 -4.99
CA THR A 39 -1.29 8.50 -3.96
C THR A 39 -2.15 7.52 -3.17
N VAL A 40 -1.54 6.41 -2.73
CA VAL A 40 -2.20 5.41 -1.88
C VAL A 40 -2.18 5.91 -0.44
N ALA A 41 -3.36 6.08 0.16
CA ALA A 41 -3.52 6.53 1.53
C ALA A 41 -3.64 5.35 2.52
N TYR A 42 -4.37 4.31 2.15
CA TYR A 42 -4.63 3.16 3.02
C TYR A 42 -4.92 1.89 2.22
N ILE A 43 -4.63 0.71 2.80
CA ILE A 43 -4.92 -0.59 2.20
C ILE A 43 -5.60 -1.48 3.25
N GLU A 44 -6.75 -2.02 2.90
CA GLU A 44 -7.47 -3.00 3.71
C GLU A 44 -7.90 -4.22 2.88
N GLY A 45 -8.37 -5.27 3.55
CA GLY A 45 -8.87 -6.45 2.88
C GLY A 45 -10.26 -6.21 2.26
N ASN A 46 -10.47 -6.72 1.05
CA ASN A 46 -11.78 -6.69 0.42
C ASN A 46 -12.68 -7.79 0.99
N ARG A 47 -13.78 -7.41 1.64
CA ARG A 47 -14.75 -8.33 2.25
C ARG A 47 -15.48 -9.21 1.22
N ASP A 48 -15.62 -8.73 -0.01
CA ASP A 48 -16.28 -9.45 -1.11
C ASP A 48 -15.36 -10.51 -1.76
N HIS A 49 -14.07 -10.53 -1.43
CA HIS A 49 -13.12 -11.41 -2.09
C HIS A 49 -13.16 -12.83 -1.50
N PRO A 50 -13.28 -13.88 -2.33
CA PRO A 50 -13.55 -15.25 -1.85
C PRO A 50 -12.44 -15.83 -0.98
N VAL A 51 -11.19 -15.44 -1.23
CA VAL A 51 -10.01 -16.01 -0.56
C VAL A 51 -9.88 -15.52 0.88
N ASN A 52 -9.96 -14.21 1.10
CA ASN A 52 -9.59 -13.59 2.38
C ASN A 52 -10.76 -12.96 3.12
N LYS A 53 -11.92 -12.76 2.48
CA LYS A 53 -13.16 -12.27 3.10
C LYS A 53 -12.95 -11.03 3.99
N GLY A 54 -12.07 -10.13 3.57
CA GLY A 54 -11.76 -8.87 4.28
C GLY A 54 -10.60 -8.95 5.26
N VAL A 55 -10.09 -10.14 5.61
CA VAL A 55 -8.90 -10.28 6.45
C VAL A 55 -7.66 -9.97 5.63
N LEU A 56 -6.74 -9.17 6.18
CA LEU A 56 -5.47 -8.84 5.54
C LEU A 56 -4.32 -8.98 6.56
N CYS A 57 -3.23 -9.61 6.14
CA CYS A 57 -2.04 -9.76 6.98
C CYS A 57 -1.21 -8.48 6.99
N ALA A 58 -0.32 -8.33 7.98
CA ALA A 58 0.53 -7.14 8.13
C ALA A 58 1.32 -6.78 6.86
N LYS A 59 1.81 -7.79 6.12
CA LYS A 59 2.53 -7.58 4.85
C LYS A 59 1.64 -6.93 3.78
N GLY A 60 0.38 -7.34 3.69
CA GLY A 60 -0.57 -6.78 2.73
C GLY A 60 -0.95 -5.35 3.09
N SER A 61 -1.23 -5.09 4.37
CA SER A 61 -1.56 -3.75 4.87
C SER A 61 -0.38 -2.78 4.69
N ALA A 62 0.86 -3.26 4.83
CA ALA A 62 2.07 -2.48 4.61
C ALA A 62 2.49 -2.33 3.13
N GLY A 63 1.66 -2.76 2.17
CA GLY A 63 1.98 -2.71 0.72
C GLY A 63 2.33 -1.30 0.21
N ILE A 64 1.82 -0.25 0.86
CA ILE A 64 2.12 1.15 0.56
C ILE A 64 3.63 1.44 0.62
N MET A 65 4.34 0.80 1.54
CA MET A 65 5.78 1.00 1.74
C MET A 65 6.61 0.62 0.50
N GLN A 66 6.14 -0.33 -0.31
CA GLN A 66 6.80 -0.66 -1.58
C GLN A 66 6.65 0.44 -2.61
N HIS A 67 5.50 1.11 -2.65
CA HIS A 67 5.24 2.20 -3.60
C HIS A 67 6.01 3.48 -3.25
N LEU A 68 6.16 3.77 -1.95
CA LEU A 68 6.82 4.97 -1.44
C LEU A 68 8.31 4.75 -1.10
N SER A 69 8.83 3.53 -1.26
CA SER A 69 10.22 3.21 -0.93
C SER A 69 11.22 4.10 -1.70
N PRO A 70 12.23 4.69 -1.03
CA PRO A 70 13.29 5.43 -1.70
C PRO A 70 14.14 4.54 -2.63
N ALA A 71 14.17 3.23 -2.37
CA ALA A 71 14.89 2.26 -3.19
C ALA A 71 14.09 1.77 -4.43
N ARG A 72 12.86 2.26 -4.63
CA ARG A 72 12.03 1.84 -5.75
C ARG A 72 12.63 2.32 -7.07
N LEU A 73 12.83 1.38 -8.01
CA LEU A 73 13.29 1.69 -9.37
C LEU A 73 12.23 2.51 -10.13
N ARG A 74 12.65 3.64 -10.70
CA ARG A 74 11.78 4.57 -11.47
C ARG A 74 12.07 4.59 -12.97
N LYS A 75 13.20 4.03 -13.39
CA LYS A 75 13.65 3.96 -14.78
C LYS A 75 14.50 2.71 -15.00
N PRO A 76 14.65 2.24 -16.25
CA PRO A 76 15.65 1.24 -16.60
C PRO A 76 17.06 1.72 -16.22
N LEU A 77 17.90 0.79 -15.79
CA LEU A 77 19.28 1.02 -15.33
C LEU A 77 20.23 0.12 -16.13
N LYS A 78 21.41 0.62 -16.56
CA LYS A 78 22.35 -0.15 -17.39
C LYS A 78 23.70 -0.24 -16.70
N ARG A 79 24.05 -1.44 -16.22
CA ARG A 79 25.32 -1.69 -15.53
C ARG A 79 26.53 -1.14 -16.32
N VAL A 80 27.35 -0.31 -15.67
CA VAL A 80 28.60 0.23 -16.23
C VAL A 80 29.86 -0.30 -15.53
N GLY A 81 29.73 -0.90 -14.35
CA GLY A 81 30.83 -1.45 -13.57
C GLY A 81 30.81 -2.98 -13.36
N PRO A 82 31.69 -3.50 -12.47
CA PRO A 82 31.67 -4.89 -12.04
C PRO A 82 30.32 -5.29 -11.39
N ARG A 83 29.97 -6.58 -11.44
CA ARG A 83 28.74 -7.06 -10.80
C ARG A 83 28.81 -6.85 -9.28
N GLY A 84 27.80 -6.19 -8.71
CA GLY A 84 27.70 -5.89 -7.29
C GLY A 84 28.12 -4.47 -6.89
N SER A 85 28.71 -3.66 -7.78
CA SER A 85 29.12 -2.28 -7.45
C SER A 85 27.97 -1.29 -7.28
N GLY A 86 26.79 -1.60 -7.84
CA GLY A 86 25.66 -0.68 -7.86
C GLY A 86 25.78 0.45 -8.89
N GLU A 87 26.75 0.37 -9.80
CA GLU A 87 26.96 1.36 -10.86
C GLU A 87 26.12 1.01 -12.10
N PHE A 88 25.19 1.89 -12.45
CA PHE A 88 24.24 1.71 -13.55
C PHE A 88 23.93 2.99 -14.34
#